data_AF-A0A855Y5U2-F1
#
_entry.id   AF-A0A855Y5U2-F1
#
_cell.length_a   1.000
_cell.length_b   1.000
_cell.length_c   1.000
_cell.angle_alpha   90.00
_cell.angle_beta   90.00
_cell.angle_gamma   90.00
#
_symmetry.space_group_name_H-M   'P 1'
#
loop_
_entity.id
_entity.type
_entity.pdbx_description
1 polymer ?
#
loop_
_entity_poly.entity_id
_entity_poly.type
_entity_poly.pdbx_seq_one_letter_code
_entity_poly.pdbx_strand_id
1 'polypeptide(L)'
;MANLSANGATFMKGHEGLNLKFYADPKGFPTVGYGHLITKSKTYTANTTLTQAQADALSKSLGLSYTSPITQSQANTFFTNDTASAVSSVNKVALPAGMSLSQNQFDALVSLTFNAGSGVLSTDDVVALLAYKLIYPSFQGPRSTQELDNCSKLVSKAFSYDRTLTRRRNEEASLFCKGSGYTHKYPVYTL
;
A
#
# COMPACT_ATOMS: atom_id res chain seq x y z
N MET A 1 9.16 13.11 9.90
CA MET A 1 8.86 12.02 8.96
C MET A 1 7.40 12.13 8.55
N ALA A 2 7.08 11.86 7.30
CA ALA A 2 5.71 11.90 6.78
C ALA A 2 4.90 10.70 7.29
N ASN A 3 3.58 10.87 7.39
CA ASN A 3 2.65 9.82 7.78
C ASN A 3 1.68 9.53 6.64
N LEU A 4 1.09 8.34 6.64
CA LEU A 4 -0.01 8.00 5.73
C LEU A 4 -1.19 8.96 5.99
N SER A 5 -1.68 9.63 4.95
CA SER A 5 -2.80 10.56 5.10
C SER A 5 -4.13 9.82 5.30
N ALA A 6 -5.17 10.55 5.74
CA ALA A 6 -6.53 9.99 5.81
C ALA A 6 -7.05 9.53 4.43
N ASN A 7 -6.68 10.25 3.36
CA ASN A 7 -7.04 9.88 2.00
C ASN A 7 -6.27 8.63 1.55
N GLY A 8 -4.97 8.55 1.84
CA GLY A 8 -4.13 7.38 1.56
C GLY A 8 -4.62 6.14 2.32
N ALA A 9 -4.96 6.29 3.60
CA ALA A 9 -5.55 5.23 4.40
C ALA A 9 -6.90 4.76 3.83
N THR A 10 -7.76 5.69 3.41
CA THR A 10 -9.06 5.35 2.78
C THR A 10 -8.86 4.60 1.47
N PHE A 11 -7.92 5.08 0.63
CA PHE A 11 -7.54 4.44 -0.62
C PHE A 11 -7.09 2.98 -0.41
N MET A 12 -6.13 2.77 0.49
CA MET A 12 -5.61 1.43 0.79
C MET A 12 -6.69 0.51 1.37
N LYS A 13 -7.48 0.99 2.34
CA LYS A 13 -8.60 0.22 2.91
C LYS A 13 -9.62 -0.23 1.86
N GLY A 14 -9.83 0.57 0.82
CA GLY A 14 -10.68 0.21 -0.32
C GLY A 14 -10.16 -0.99 -1.11
N HIS A 15 -8.84 -1.18 -1.18
CA HIS A 15 -8.22 -2.35 -1.80
C HIS A 15 -8.17 -3.58 -0.91
N GLU A 16 -7.90 -3.39 0.40
CA GLU A 16 -7.81 -4.51 1.34
C GLU A 16 -9.19 -5.09 1.70
N GLY A 17 -10.23 -4.25 1.71
CA GLY A 17 -11.56 -4.63 2.16
C GLY A 17 -11.63 -4.80 3.68
N LEU A 18 -12.85 -4.74 4.24
CA LEU A 18 -13.07 -4.87 5.68
C LEU A 18 -13.80 -6.17 6.01
N ASN A 19 -13.23 -6.97 6.90
CA ASN A 19 -13.94 -8.06 7.55
C ASN A 19 -13.83 -7.96 9.08
N LEU A 20 -14.95 -7.68 9.74
CA LEU A 20 -14.98 -7.58 11.21
C LEU A 20 -14.98 -8.94 11.89
N LYS A 21 -15.30 -10.03 11.17
CA LYS A 21 -15.23 -11.40 11.70
C LYS A 21 -13.89 -12.03 11.36
N PHE A 22 -13.41 -12.92 12.22
CA PHE A 22 -12.24 -13.72 11.89
C PHE A 22 -12.54 -14.59 10.67
N TYR A 23 -11.62 -14.62 9.73
CA TYR A 23 -11.71 -15.43 8.52
C TYR A 23 -10.37 -16.08 8.22
N ALA A 24 -10.40 -17.18 7.47
CA ALA A 24 -9.21 -17.83 6.96
C ALA A 24 -8.87 -17.21 5.60
N ASP A 25 -7.64 -16.71 5.46
CA ASP A 25 -7.14 -16.16 4.19
C ASP A 25 -7.02 -17.28 3.11
N PRO A 26 -6.58 -16.96 1.87
CA PRO A 26 -6.39 -17.97 0.83
C PRO A 26 -5.39 -19.09 1.18
N LYS A 27 -4.54 -18.89 2.20
CA LYS A 27 -3.59 -19.88 2.73
C LYS A 27 -4.13 -20.58 3.97
N GLY A 28 -5.34 -20.26 4.41
CA GLY A 28 -5.97 -20.82 5.61
C GLY A 28 -5.61 -20.11 6.91
N PHE A 29 -4.79 -19.06 6.90
CA PHE A 29 -4.37 -18.39 8.12
C PHE A 29 -5.48 -17.47 8.67
N PRO A 30 -5.75 -17.51 9.99
CA PRO A 30 -6.75 -16.65 10.61
C PRO A 30 -6.35 -15.17 10.51
N THR A 31 -7.25 -14.38 9.97
CA THR A 31 -7.09 -12.98 9.58
C THR A 31 -8.34 -12.19 9.97
N VAL A 32 -8.21 -10.88 10.19
CA VAL A 32 -9.34 -9.98 10.51
C VAL A 32 -9.07 -8.55 10.03
N GLY A 33 -10.09 -7.69 10.01
CA GLY A 33 -9.96 -6.28 9.70
C GLY A 33 -9.64 -6.07 8.23
N TYR A 34 -8.56 -5.33 7.96
CA TYR A 34 -8.06 -5.03 6.63
C TYR A 34 -6.89 -5.95 6.24
N GLY A 35 -7.06 -7.26 6.43
CA GLY A 35 -6.01 -8.25 6.16
C GLY A 35 -4.99 -8.45 7.30
N HIS A 36 -5.35 -8.08 8.54
CA HIS A 36 -4.49 -8.28 9.71
C HIS A 36 -4.37 -9.78 10.06
N LEU A 37 -3.18 -10.33 9.87
CA LEU A 37 -2.86 -11.72 10.18
C LEU A 37 -2.77 -11.92 11.70
N ILE A 38 -3.65 -12.76 12.25
CA ILE A 38 -3.68 -13.03 13.70
C ILE A 38 -2.53 -13.96 14.10
N THR A 39 -2.31 -15.04 13.33
CA THR A 39 -1.20 -15.97 13.56
C THR A 39 -0.94 -16.85 12.35
N LYS A 40 0.32 -17.32 12.19
CA LYS A 40 0.70 -18.37 11.24
C LYS A 40 0.72 -19.78 11.85
N SER A 41 0.58 -19.89 13.18
CA SER A 41 0.68 -21.17 13.89
C SER A 41 -0.57 -22.05 13.81
N LYS A 42 -1.65 -21.53 13.21
CA LYS A 42 -2.91 -22.24 13.02
C LYS A 42 -3.45 -21.99 11.63
N THR A 43 -4.16 -22.99 11.11
CA THR A 43 -4.82 -22.92 9.80
C THR A 43 -6.25 -23.45 9.91
N TYR A 44 -7.13 -22.88 9.12
CA TYR A 44 -8.52 -23.27 8.96
C TYR A 44 -8.81 -23.49 7.46
N THR A 45 -10.01 -23.92 7.10
CA THR A 45 -10.42 -24.05 5.70
C THR A 45 -10.28 -22.70 4.99
N ALA A 46 -9.43 -22.62 3.98
CA ALA A 46 -9.12 -21.38 3.26
C ALA A 46 -10.38 -20.70 2.72
N ASN A 47 -10.36 -19.36 2.69
CA ASN A 47 -11.45 -18.52 2.18
C ASN A 47 -12.80 -18.73 2.90
N THR A 48 -12.78 -19.05 4.19
CA THR A 48 -14.00 -19.20 5.01
C THR A 48 -14.00 -18.27 6.21
N THR A 49 -15.20 -17.85 6.64
CA THR A 49 -15.36 -17.16 7.92
C THR A 49 -15.33 -18.18 9.04
N LEU A 50 -14.57 -17.92 10.11
CA LEU A 50 -14.52 -18.78 11.28
C LEU A 50 -15.88 -18.75 12.00
N THR A 51 -16.29 -19.89 12.57
CA THR A 51 -17.43 -19.92 13.48
C THR A 51 -17.10 -19.19 14.77
N GLN A 52 -18.11 -18.74 15.51
CA GLN A 52 -17.90 -18.05 16.79
C GLN A 52 -17.08 -18.90 17.76
N ALA A 53 -17.38 -20.21 17.86
CA ALA A 53 -16.63 -21.14 18.70
C ALA A 53 -15.16 -21.26 18.28
N GLN A 54 -14.86 -21.27 16.98
CA GLN A 54 -13.48 -21.29 16.48
C GLN A 54 -12.74 -19.99 16.82
N ALA A 55 -13.40 -18.83 16.66
CA ALA A 55 -12.82 -17.54 16.97
C ALA A 55 -12.56 -17.37 18.48
N ASP A 56 -13.52 -17.73 19.34
CA ASP A 56 -13.36 -17.67 20.79
C ASP A 56 -12.24 -18.61 21.27
N ALA A 57 -12.18 -19.84 20.72
CA ALA A 57 -11.10 -20.77 21.01
C ALA A 57 -9.73 -20.23 20.54
N LEU A 58 -9.67 -19.56 19.39
CA LEU A 58 -8.46 -18.93 18.88
C LEU A 58 -8.00 -17.81 19.83
N SER A 59 -8.89 -16.85 20.13
CA SER A 59 -8.61 -15.73 21.03
C SER A 59 -8.14 -16.22 22.40
N LYS A 60 -8.82 -17.20 22.99
CA LYS A 60 -8.41 -17.81 24.26
C LYS A 60 -7.04 -18.46 24.17
N SER A 61 -6.76 -19.22 23.10
CA SER A 61 -5.49 -19.94 22.94
C SER A 61 -4.28 -19.02 22.76
N LEU A 62 -4.49 -17.82 22.23
CA LEU A 62 -3.45 -16.82 21.98
C LEU A 62 -3.42 -15.72 23.05
N GLY A 63 -4.34 -15.75 24.03
CA GLY A 63 -4.45 -14.69 25.04
C GLY A 63 -4.81 -13.32 24.46
N LEU A 64 -5.57 -13.27 23.35
CA LEU A 64 -5.95 -12.01 22.73
C LEU A 64 -6.91 -11.24 23.64
N SER A 65 -6.73 -9.91 23.71
CA SER A 65 -7.66 -9.01 24.41
C SER A 65 -8.95 -8.73 23.63
N TYR A 66 -9.13 -9.36 22.47
CA TYR A 66 -10.26 -9.18 21.57
C TYR A 66 -10.75 -10.53 21.03
N THR A 67 -12.03 -10.57 20.67
CA THR A 67 -12.65 -11.70 19.95
C THR A 67 -13.29 -11.22 18.65
N SER A 68 -13.82 -12.16 17.88
CA SER A 68 -14.65 -11.90 16.71
C SER A 68 -16.11 -11.67 17.13
N PRO A 69 -16.82 -10.70 16.55
CA PRO A 69 -16.32 -9.68 15.66
C PRO A 69 -15.51 -8.61 16.41
N ILE A 70 -14.50 -8.04 15.75
CA ILE A 70 -13.83 -6.84 16.22
C ILE A 70 -14.65 -5.59 15.86
N THR A 71 -14.41 -4.49 16.54
CA THR A 71 -14.95 -3.18 16.17
C THR A 71 -14.20 -2.58 14.99
N GLN A 72 -14.85 -1.66 14.28
CA GLN A 72 -14.18 -0.85 13.25
C GLN A 72 -12.95 -0.10 13.79
N SER A 73 -13.01 0.37 15.03
CA SER A 73 -11.88 1.07 15.67
C SER A 73 -10.68 0.14 15.87
N GLN A 74 -10.92 -1.10 16.30
CA GLN A 74 -9.86 -2.13 16.38
C GLN A 74 -9.29 -2.45 15.00
N ALA A 75 -10.15 -2.62 13.98
CA ALA A 75 -9.70 -2.84 12.60
C ALA A 75 -8.83 -1.69 12.08
N ASN A 76 -9.21 -0.44 12.38
CA ASN A 76 -8.42 0.74 12.05
C ASN A 76 -7.08 0.76 12.78
N THR A 77 -7.05 0.36 14.06
CA THR A 77 -5.83 0.27 14.86
C THR A 77 -4.86 -0.77 14.29
N PHE A 78 -5.36 -1.96 13.94
CA PHE A 78 -4.56 -2.99 13.29
C PHE A 78 -4.00 -2.50 11.96
N PHE A 79 -4.83 -1.88 11.11
CA PHE A 79 -4.36 -1.31 9.85
C PHE A 79 -3.27 -0.25 10.03
N THR A 80 -3.40 0.65 11.01
CA THR A 80 -2.36 1.64 11.32
C THR A 80 -1.06 0.97 11.75
N ASN A 81 -1.12 -0.09 12.55
CA ASN A 81 0.06 -0.84 12.97
C ASN A 81 0.70 -1.60 11.80
N ASP A 82 -0.11 -2.28 10.98
CA ASP A 82 0.37 -3.10 9.87
C ASP A 82 1.00 -2.25 8.75
N THR A 83 0.54 -1.01 8.57
CA THR A 83 1.12 -0.07 7.60
C THR A 83 2.39 0.63 8.07
N ALA A 84 2.73 0.56 9.37
CA ALA A 84 3.86 1.31 9.94
C ALA A 84 5.21 0.96 9.30
N SER A 85 5.44 -0.31 8.95
CA SER A 85 6.68 -0.74 8.27
C SER A 85 6.79 -0.14 6.86
N ALA A 86 5.68 -0.10 6.11
CA ALA A 86 5.64 0.52 4.79
C ALA A 86 5.90 2.04 4.88
N VAL A 87 5.24 2.73 5.82
CA VAL A 87 5.47 4.15 6.13
C VAL A 87 6.95 4.42 6.47
N SER A 88 7.55 3.60 7.33
CA SER A 88 8.96 3.74 7.69
C SER A 88 9.88 3.51 6.50
N SER A 89 9.59 2.52 5.65
CA SER A 89 10.39 2.20 4.47
C SER A 89 10.36 3.34 3.45
N VAL A 90 9.19 3.92 3.16
CA VAL A 90 9.06 5.08 2.25
C VAL A 90 9.76 6.31 2.81
N ASN A 91 9.71 6.56 4.12
CA ASN A 91 10.45 7.68 4.74
C ASN A 91 11.98 7.55 4.64
N LYS A 92 12.51 6.34 4.39
CA LYS A 92 13.96 6.07 4.29
C LYS A 92 14.50 6.15 2.86
N VAL A 93 13.64 6.29 1.85
CA VAL A 93 14.09 6.33 0.46
C VAL A 93 14.94 7.58 0.21
N ALA A 94 16.03 7.41 -0.53
CA ALA A 94 16.90 8.52 -0.89
C ALA A 94 16.25 9.35 -2.00
N LEU A 95 16.14 10.66 -1.79
CA LEU A 95 15.63 11.61 -2.77
C LEU A 95 16.78 12.53 -3.24
N PRO A 96 16.75 13.05 -4.47
CA PRO A 96 17.69 14.07 -4.89
C PRO A 96 17.65 15.31 -3.98
N ALA A 97 18.80 15.98 -3.81
CA ALA A 97 18.88 17.16 -2.94
C ALA A 97 17.83 18.23 -3.29
N GLY A 98 17.13 18.72 -2.26
CA GLY A 98 16.07 19.72 -2.38
C GLY A 98 14.72 19.17 -2.85
N MET A 99 14.60 17.86 -3.10
CA MET A 99 13.36 17.24 -3.55
C MET A 99 12.58 16.62 -2.39
N SER A 100 11.25 16.70 -2.45
CA SER A 100 10.34 16.09 -1.47
C SER A 100 9.11 15.53 -2.16
N LEU A 101 8.65 14.36 -1.70
CA LEU A 101 7.39 13.77 -2.15
C LEU A 101 6.20 14.66 -1.77
N SER A 102 5.20 14.76 -2.65
CA SER A 102 3.87 15.21 -2.25
C SER A 102 3.21 14.19 -1.32
N GLN A 103 2.17 14.59 -0.58
CA GLN A 103 1.42 13.64 0.24
C GLN A 103 0.81 12.50 -0.61
N ASN A 104 0.30 12.79 -1.81
CA ASN A 104 -0.26 11.77 -2.69
C ASN A 104 0.82 10.81 -3.22
N GLN A 105 2.02 11.32 -3.54
CA GLN A 105 3.17 10.50 -3.94
C GLN A 105 3.61 9.58 -2.81
N PHE A 106 3.68 10.12 -1.59
CA PHE A 106 3.99 9.34 -0.39
C PHE A 106 2.96 8.25 -0.13
N ASP A 107 1.66 8.59 -0.15
CA ASP A 107 0.57 7.64 0.09
C ASP A 107 0.54 6.51 -0.95
N ALA A 108 0.77 6.83 -2.24
CA ALA A 108 0.83 5.84 -3.31
C ALA A 108 2.01 4.87 -3.14
N LEU A 109 3.19 5.38 -2.77
CA LEU A 109 4.36 4.55 -2.47
C LEU A 109 4.12 3.67 -1.23
N VAL A 110 3.45 4.18 -0.20
CA VAL A 110 3.09 3.38 0.98
C VAL A 110 2.12 2.25 0.59
N SER A 111 1.12 2.52 -0.26
CA SER A 111 0.20 1.48 -0.76
C SER A 111 0.94 0.38 -1.52
N LEU A 112 1.83 0.77 -2.45
CA LEU A 112 2.65 -0.18 -3.21
C LEU A 112 3.53 -1.00 -2.27
N THR A 113 4.22 -0.34 -1.34
CA THR A 113 5.13 -0.95 -0.36
C THR A 113 4.40 -1.90 0.59
N PHE A 114 3.20 -1.55 1.03
CA PHE A 114 2.39 -2.40 1.90
C PHE A 114 1.99 -3.71 1.19
N ASN A 115 1.61 -3.62 -0.08
CA ASN A 115 1.15 -4.78 -0.83
C ASN A 115 2.26 -5.63 -1.44
N ALA A 116 3.33 -5.01 -1.95
CA ALA A 116 4.45 -5.69 -2.61
C ALA A 116 5.63 -5.99 -1.66
N GLY A 117 5.62 -5.44 -0.45
CA GLY A 117 6.75 -5.46 0.48
C GLY A 117 7.79 -4.38 0.18
N SER A 118 8.68 -4.12 1.14
CA SER A 118 9.67 -3.03 1.05
C SER A 118 10.72 -3.19 -0.05
N GLY A 119 10.96 -4.42 -0.51
CA GLY A 119 11.89 -4.69 -1.62
C GLY A 119 11.50 -3.99 -2.92
N VAL A 120 10.21 -3.65 -3.12
CA VAL A 120 9.76 -2.91 -4.30
C VAL A 120 10.42 -1.53 -4.42
N LEU A 121 10.80 -0.91 -3.29
CA LEU A 121 11.43 0.41 -3.27
C LEU A 121 12.88 0.39 -3.80
N SER A 122 13.47 -0.79 -3.98
CA SER A 122 14.83 -0.99 -4.46
C SER A 122 14.89 -1.59 -5.86
N THR A 123 13.75 -1.73 -6.56
CA THR A 123 13.75 -2.14 -7.96
C THR A 123 14.27 -1.03 -8.85
N ASP A 124 14.89 -1.38 -9.98
CA ASP A 124 15.47 -0.42 -10.91
C ASP A 124 14.45 0.63 -11.37
N ASP A 125 13.20 0.23 -11.61
CA ASP A 125 12.15 1.16 -12.06
C ASP A 125 11.72 2.16 -10.97
N VAL A 126 11.59 1.72 -9.71
CA VAL A 126 11.25 2.63 -8.59
C VAL A 126 12.44 3.54 -8.27
N VAL A 127 13.66 3.02 -8.30
CA VAL A 127 14.87 3.81 -8.11
C VAL A 127 15.01 4.85 -9.23
N ALA A 128 14.74 4.49 -10.49
CA ALA A 128 14.76 5.42 -11.62
C ALA A 128 13.71 6.53 -11.47
N LEU A 129 12.48 6.17 -11.04
CA LEU A 129 11.43 7.15 -10.73
C LEU A 129 11.89 8.13 -9.65
N LEU A 130 12.42 7.62 -8.53
CA LEU A 130 12.83 8.45 -7.39
C LEU A 130 14.09 9.28 -7.69
N ALA A 131 14.99 8.83 -8.55
CA ALA A 131 16.16 9.61 -8.95
C ALA A 131 15.79 10.82 -9.84
N TYR A 132 14.63 10.80 -10.50
CA TYR A 132 14.25 11.81 -11.48
C TYR A 132 13.65 13.07 -10.84
N LYS A 133 14.46 14.11 -10.65
CA LYS A 133 14.09 15.38 -9.97
C LYS A 133 12.77 16.00 -10.43
N LEU A 134 12.42 15.86 -11.71
CA LEU A 134 11.22 16.51 -12.26
C LEU A 134 9.92 15.84 -11.81
N ILE A 135 9.99 14.66 -11.17
CA ILE A 135 8.83 13.99 -10.60
C ILE A 135 8.26 14.74 -9.38
N TYR A 136 9.09 15.48 -8.65
CA TYR A 136 8.70 16.06 -7.37
C TYR A 136 7.98 17.40 -7.54
N PRO A 137 6.93 17.69 -6.75
CA PRO A 137 6.27 19.00 -6.76
C PRO A 137 7.21 20.13 -6.31
N SER A 138 8.22 19.82 -5.51
CA SER A 138 9.19 20.79 -5.00
C SER A 138 10.21 21.26 -6.04
N PHE A 139 10.32 20.56 -7.19
CA PHE A 139 11.21 20.99 -8.27
C PHE A 139 10.80 22.36 -8.80
N GLN A 140 11.75 23.28 -8.78
CA GLN A 140 11.61 24.64 -9.31
C GLN A 140 12.25 24.70 -10.69
N GLY A 141 11.49 25.10 -11.69
CA GLY A 141 11.96 25.26 -13.06
C GLY A 141 10.94 24.82 -14.10
N PRO A 142 11.18 25.18 -15.37
CA PRO A 142 10.33 24.72 -16.46
C PRO A 142 10.43 23.20 -16.61
N ARG A 143 9.35 22.59 -17.09
CA ARG A 143 9.35 21.21 -17.59
C ARG A 143 8.82 21.24 -19.01
N SER A 144 9.58 20.68 -19.94
CA SER A 144 9.14 20.45 -21.31
C SER A 144 8.08 19.34 -21.38
N THR A 145 7.33 19.30 -22.47
CA THR A 145 6.37 18.22 -22.73
C THR A 145 7.03 16.84 -22.71
N GLN A 146 8.27 16.73 -23.21
CA GLN A 146 9.02 15.47 -23.21
C GLN A 146 9.38 15.02 -21.79
N GLU A 147 9.74 15.95 -20.92
CA GLU A 147 10.06 15.64 -19.52
C GLU A 147 8.82 15.26 -18.71
N LEU A 148 7.67 15.90 -18.97
CA LEU A 148 6.39 15.52 -18.38
C LEU A 148 5.94 14.14 -18.85
N ASP A 149 6.12 13.83 -20.15
CA ASP A 149 5.85 12.50 -20.70
C ASP A 149 6.79 11.44 -20.08
N ASN A 150 8.06 11.80 -19.85
CA ASN A 150 9.01 10.94 -19.14
C ASN A 150 8.58 10.67 -17.69
N CYS A 151 8.06 11.67 -16.97
CA CYS A 151 7.45 11.45 -15.65
C CYS A 151 6.34 10.39 -15.73
N SER A 152 5.41 10.52 -16.68
CA SER A 152 4.33 9.54 -16.87
C SER A 152 4.87 8.14 -17.14
N LYS A 153 5.91 7.99 -17.97
CA LYS A 153 6.54 6.70 -18.28
C LYS A 153 7.20 6.06 -17.05
N LEU A 154 7.97 6.85 -16.29
CA LEU A 154 8.64 6.38 -15.08
C LEU A 154 7.63 5.90 -14.03
N VAL A 155 6.53 6.64 -13.82
CA VAL A 155 5.47 6.20 -12.90
C VAL A 155 4.88 4.87 -13.36
N SER A 156 4.56 4.76 -14.65
CA SER A 156 3.92 3.54 -15.18
C SER A 156 4.83 2.31 -15.02
N LYS A 157 6.13 2.47 -15.24
CA LYS A 157 7.13 1.40 -15.02
C LYS A 157 7.28 1.06 -13.53
N ALA A 158 7.45 2.06 -12.67
CA ALA A 158 7.65 1.86 -11.23
C ALA A 158 6.48 1.15 -10.55
N PHE A 159 5.24 1.37 -11.00
CA PHE A 159 4.05 0.70 -10.47
C PHE A 159 3.69 -0.60 -11.23
N SER A 160 4.50 -1.04 -12.21
CA SER A 160 4.29 -2.31 -12.92
C SER A 160 4.75 -3.52 -12.10
N TYR A 161 4.07 -3.80 -10.97
CA TYR A 161 4.34 -4.91 -10.07
C TYR A 161 3.13 -5.84 -9.86
N ASP A 162 3.33 -7.15 -10.05
CA ASP A 162 2.29 -8.19 -10.12
C ASP A 162 1.17 -7.93 -11.17
N ARG A 163 1.16 -8.70 -12.27
CA ARG A 163 0.21 -8.52 -13.38
C ARG A 163 -1.23 -8.82 -12.98
N THR A 164 -1.45 -9.62 -11.94
CA THR A 164 -2.80 -9.94 -11.44
C THR A 164 -3.45 -8.74 -10.74
N LEU A 165 -2.64 -7.74 -10.34
CA LEU A 165 -3.09 -6.55 -9.60
C LEU A 165 -3.13 -5.29 -10.47
N THR A 166 -3.24 -5.44 -11.80
CA THR A 166 -3.20 -4.33 -12.78
C THR A 166 -4.14 -3.16 -12.42
N ARG A 167 -5.35 -3.42 -11.93
CA ARG A 167 -6.28 -2.36 -11.51
C ARG A 167 -5.71 -1.54 -10.34
N ARG A 168 -5.28 -2.20 -9.26
CA ARG A 168 -4.69 -1.56 -8.07
C ARG A 168 -3.46 -0.74 -8.45
N ARG A 169 -2.58 -1.31 -9.27
CA ARG A 169 -1.36 -0.65 -9.74
C ARG A 169 -1.63 0.63 -10.52
N ASN A 170 -2.61 0.61 -11.43
CA ASN A 170 -3.03 1.81 -12.16
C ASN A 170 -3.65 2.87 -11.24
N GLU A 171 -4.43 2.46 -10.24
CA GLU A 171 -5.05 3.37 -9.27
C GLU A 171 -3.98 4.02 -8.35
N GLU A 172 -2.97 3.25 -7.92
CA GLU A 172 -1.81 3.75 -7.17
C GLU A 172 -0.96 4.72 -7.99
N ALA A 173 -0.65 4.39 -9.25
CA ALA A 173 0.05 5.28 -10.18
C ALA A 173 -0.73 6.59 -10.43
N SER A 174 -2.06 6.50 -10.53
CA SER A 174 -2.93 7.67 -10.67
C SER A 174 -2.94 8.53 -9.41
N LEU A 175 -2.96 7.91 -8.23
CA LEU A 175 -2.79 8.61 -6.95
C LEU A 175 -1.44 9.32 -6.90
N PHE A 176 -0.35 8.65 -7.29
CA PHE A 176 0.99 9.24 -7.31
C PHE A 176 1.05 10.51 -8.18
N CYS A 177 0.42 10.50 -9.35
CA CYS A 177 0.35 11.66 -10.25
C CYS A 177 -0.61 12.76 -9.77
N LYS A 178 -1.50 12.50 -8.80
CA LYS A 178 -2.57 13.44 -8.43
C LYS A 178 -2.01 14.76 -7.88
N GLY A 179 -2.39 15.86 -8.53
CA GLY A 179 -1.92 17.21 -8.18
C GLY A 179 -0.52 17.55 -8.72
N SER A 180 0.06 16.66 -9.53
CA SER A 180 1.33 16.91 -10.22
C SER A 180 1.11 17.64 -11.55
N GLY A 181 2.16 18.23 -12.11
CA GLY A 181 2.13 18.84 -13.46
C GLY A 181 2.07 17.82 -14.61
N TYR A 182 2.02 16.52 -14.32
CA TYR A 182 1.93 15.41 -15.25
C TYR A 182 0.85 14.42 -14.77
N THR A 183 0.36 13.58 -15.68
CA THR A 183 -0.70 12.61 -15.39
C THR A 183 -0.23 11.18 -15.61
N HIS A 184 -0.97 10.21 -15.07
CA HIS A 184 -0.76 8.80 -15.38
C HIS A 184 -1.33 8.49 -16.77
N LYS A 185 -0.49 8.68 -17.80
CA LYS A 185 -0.87 8.56 -19.22
C LYS A 185 -0.81 7.14 -19.76
N TYR A 186 0.17 6.36 -19.31
CA TYR A 186 0.41 5.00 -19.78
C TYR A 186 -0.07 4.02 -18.73
N PRO A 187 -0.94 3.06 -19.05
CA PRO A 187 -1.27 2.00 -18.10
C PRO A 187 -0.01 1.22 -17.70
N VAL A 188 -0.03 0.63 -16.51
CA VAL A 188 1.05 -0.27 -16.09
C VAL A 188 1.18 -1.44 -17.08
N TYR A 189 2.41 -1.93 -17.28
CA TYR A 189 2.81 -2.97 -18.24
C TYR A 189 2.68 -2.65 -19.75
N THR A 190 2.52 -1.39 -20.14
CA THR A 190 2.44 -1.01 -21.57
C THR A 190 3.72 -0.41 -22.13
N LEU A 191 4.83 -0.40 -21.38
CA LEU A 191 6.10 0.27 -21.70
C LEU A 191 7.32 -0.65 -21.51
#